data_AF-A0A9E6JTL6-F1
#
_entry.id   AF-A0A9E6JTL6-F1
#
_cell.length_a   1.000
_cell.length_b   1.000
_cell.length_c   1.000
_cell.angle_alpha   90.00
_cell.angle_beta   90.00
_cell.angle_gamma   90.00
#
_symmetry.space_group_name_H-M   'P 1'
#
loop_
_entity.id
_entity.type
_entity.pdbx_description
1 polymer ?
#
loop_
_entity_poly.entity_id
_entity_poly.type
_entity_poly.pdbx_seq_one_letter_code
_entity_poly.pdbx_strand_id
1 'polypeptide(L)'
;MYTGKTVFAQLLEHLPLHQFRQCVKRYNGNHKVQSFSCLDQYLCLFFAQLTYRESLRDITTCLLGMQNKLYHMGIRGKIARSTLAYANETRD
;
A
#
# COMPACT_ATOMS: atom_id res chain seq x y z
N MET A 1 -21.48 -2.80 11.83
CA MET A 1 -20.55 -3.46 10.87
C MET A 1 -20.57 -2.65 9.60
N TYR A 2 -19.42 -2.13 9.13
CA TYR A 2 -19.39 -1.46 7.82
C TYR A 2 -19.52 -2.53 6.74
N THR A 3 -20.71 -2.65 6.15
CA THR A 3 -21.07 -3.69 5.19
C THR A 3 -20.71 -3.34 3.73
N GLY A 4 -20.04 -2.20 3.50
CA GLY A 4 -19.68 -1.70 2.17
C GLY A 4 -18.18 -1.57 1.95
N LYS A 5 -17.77 -1.47 0.68
CA LYS A 5 -16.38 -1.15 0.27
C LYS A 5 -15.97 0.21 0.84
N THR A 6 -14.73 0.34 1.29
CA THR A 6 -14.19 1.64 1.71
C THR A 6 -14.11 2.59 0.52
N VAL A 7 -14.20 3.91 0.75
CA VAL A 7 -13.95 4.92 -0.30
C VAL A 7 -12.58 4.70 -0.95
N PHE A 8 -11.58 4.33 -0.14
CA PHE A 8 -10.27 3.94 -0.64
C PHE A 8 -10.36 2.79 -1.66
N ALA A 9 -11.04 1.70 -1.32
CA ALA A 9 -11.20 0.56 -2.23
C ALA A 9 -11.97 0.93 -3.52
N GLN A 10 -12.94 1.84 -3.44
CA GLN A 10 -13.63 2.37 -4.64
C GLN A 10 -12.67 3.18 -5.52
N LEU A 11 -11.82 4.04 -4.93
CA LEU A 11 -10.80 4.76 -5.69
C LEU A 11 -9.80 3.82 -6.35
N LEU A 12 -9.46 2.69 -5.72
CA LEU A 12 -8.58 1.69 -6.31
C LEU A 12 -9.15 1.04 -7.58
N GLU A 13 -10.47 1.02 -7.75
CA GLU A 13 -11.10 0.47 -8.98
C GLU A 13 -10.79 1.31 -10.22
N HIS A 14 -10.45 2.59 -10.03
CA HIS A 14 -10.07 3.50 -11.11
C HIS A 14 -8.57 3.48 -11.41
N LEU A 15 -7.77 2.78 -10.61
CA LEU A 15 -6.34 2.69 -10.85
C LEU A 15 -6.04 1.72 -12.01
N PRO A 16 -5.09 2.04 -12.89
CA PRO A 16 -4.65 1.15 -13.96
C PRO A 16 -3.75 0.02 -13.42
N LEU A 17 -4.29 -0.84 -12.54
CA LEU A 17 -3.55 -1.92 -11.87
C LEU A 17 -2.91 -2.90 -12.86
N HIS A 18 -3.50 -3.08 -14.04
CA HIS A 18 -2.91 -3.91 -15.09
C HIS A 18 -1.56 -3.33 -15.58
N GLN A 19 -1.53 -2.03 -15.88
CA GLN A 19 -0.30 -1.34 -16.31
C GLN A 19 0.73 -1.33 -15.19
N PHE A 20 0.30 -1.05 -13.96
CA PHE A 20 1.16 -1.14 -12.77
C PHE A 20 1.83 -2.52 -12.64
N ARG A 21 1.05 -3.60 -12.74
CA ARG A 21 1.58 -4.97 -12.68
C ARG A 21 2.56 -5.27 -13.82
N GLN A 22 2.31 -4.75 -15.03
CA GLN A 22 3.27 -4.87 -16.13
C GLN A 22 4.60 -4.17 -15.81
N CYS A 23 4.56 -2.96 -15.24
CA CYS A 23 5.77 -2.25 -14.80
C CYS A 23 6.51 -3.03 -13.71
N VAL A 24 5.82 -3.49 -12.68
CA VAL A 24 6.42 -4.29 -11.60
C VAL A 24 7.09 -5.55 -12.15
N LYS A 25 6.48 -6.22 -13.13
CA LYS A 25 7.06 -7.39 -13.79
C LYS A 25 8.28 -7.01 -14.64
N ARG A 26 8.19 -5.93 -15.42
CA ARG A 26 9.26 -5.44 -16.30
C ARG A 26 10.52 -5.08 -15.53
N TYR A 27 10.37 -4.39 -14.40
CA TYR A 27 11.49 -3.96 -13.56
C TYR A 27 11.84 -4.96 -12.45
N ASN A 28 11.17 -6.13 -12.43
CA ASN A 28 11.36 -7.14 -11.40
C ASN A 28 11.23 -6.57 -9.96
N GLY A 29 10.32 -5.62 -9.75
CA GLY A 29 10.21 -4.86 -8.49
C GLY A 29 9.86 -5.72 -7.26
N ASN A 30 9.26 -6.90 -7.49
CA ASN A 30 8.99 -7.89 -6.44
C ASN A 30 10.10 -8.94 -6.28
N HIS A 31 11.27 -8.76 -6.88
CA HIS A 31 12.39 -9.69 -6.73
C HIS A 31 12.81 -9.83 -5.26
N LYS A 32 12.87 -11.07 -4.76
CA LYS A 32 13.18 -11.41 -3.35
C LYS A 32 12.23 -10.82 -2.30
N VAL A 33 11.08 -10.29 -2.71
CA VAL A 33 10.09 -9.75 -1.79
C VAL A 33 9.26 -10.88 -1.18
N GLN A 34 9.21 -10.97 0.14
CA GLN A 34 8.51 -12.05 0.86
C GLN A 34 7.10 -11.67 1.30
N SER A 35 6.93 -10.49 1.91
CA SER A 35 5.68 -10.13 2.60
C SER A 35 5.13 -8.75 2.27
N PHE A 36 5.93 -7.83 1.73
CA PHE A 36 5.53 -6.45 1.45
C PHE A 36 5.75 -6.12 -0.03
N SER A 37 4.75 -6.39 -0.86
CA SER A 37 4.83 -6.24 -2.32
C SER A 37 4.94 -4.78 -2.76
N CYS A 38 5.36 -4.53 -4.01
CA CYS A 38 5.26 -3.21 -4.63
C CYS A 38 3.83 -2.66 -4.61
N LEU A 39 2.83 -3.54 -4.70
CA LEU A 39 1.43 -3.12 -4.60
C LEU A 39 1.10 -2.65 -3.18
N ASP A 40 1.54 -3.37 -2.14
CA ASP A 40 1.33 -2.94 -0.75
C ASP A 40 1.99 -1.58 -0.48
N GLN A 41 3.22 -1.38 -0.96
CA GLN A 41 3.92 -0.09 -0.88
C GLN A 41 3.15 1.02 -1.59
N TYR A 42 2.75 0.78 -2.84
CA TYR A 42 1.99 1.74 -3.63
C TYR A 42 0.68 2.15 -2.93
N LEU A 43 -0.06 1.17 -2.39
CA LEU A 43 -1.30 1.43 -1.65
C LEU A 43 -1.06 2.23 -0.36
N CYS A 44 0.02 1.95 0.38
CA CYS A 44 0.41 2.74 1.55
C CYS A 44 0.71 4.19 1.20
N LEU A 45 1.46 4.43 0.12
CA LEU A 45 1.80 5.78 -0.35
C LEU A 45 0.57 6.50 -0.91
N PHE A 46 -0.27 5.82 -1.68
CA PHE A 46 -1.52 6.38 -2.18
C PHE A 46 -2.46 6.77 -1.04
N PHE A 47 -2.56 5.93 0.00
CA PHE A 47 -3.29 6.27 1.23
C PHE A 47 -2.70 7.51 1.90
N ALA A 48 -1.37 7.61 2.00
CA ALA A 48 -0.69 8.77 2.59
C ALA A 48 -1.03 10.07 1.85
N GLN A 49 -0.99 10.05 0.52
CA GLN A 49 -1.35 11.19 -0.32
C GLN A 49 -2.82 11.59 -0.14
N LEU A 50 -3.75 10.63 -0.17
CA LEU A 50 -5.18 10.92 0.00
C LEU A 50 -5.55 11.43 1.40
N THR A 51 -4.78 11.08 2.41
CA THR A 51 -5.05 11.44 3.81
C THR A 51 -4.12 12.52 4.35
N TYR A 52 -3.35 13.16 3.46
CA TYR A 52 -2.40 14.23 3.80
C TYR A 52 -1.45 13.83 4.94
N ARG A 53 -0.88 12.63 4.87
CA ARG A 53 0.10 12.12 5.85
C ARG A 53 1.51 12.36 5.35
N GLU A 54 2.25 13.19 6.07
CA GLU A 54 3.59 13.63 5.67
C GLU A 54 4.72 12.80 6.27
N SER A 55 4.45 12.03 7.34
CA SER A 55 5.49 11.22 7.99
C SER A 55 5.22 9.71 7.88
N LEU A 56 6.30 8.93 7.69
CA LEU A 56 6.23 7.47 7.72
C LEU A 56 5.63 6.95 9.03
N ARG A 57 5.89 7.64 10.15
CA ARG A 57 5.30 7.30 11.44
C ARG A 57 3.78 7.44 11.38
N ASP A 58 3.27 8.59 10.92
CA ASP A 58 1.82 8.84 10.89
C ASP A 58 1.09 7.90 9.93
N ILE A 59 1.69 7.61 8.78
CA ILE A 59 1.17 6.63 7.81
C ILE A 59 1.00 5.27 8.49
N THR A 60 2.07 4.76 9.12
CA THR A 60 2.02 3.44 9.76
C THR A 60 1.07 3.40 10.96
N THR A 61 1.05 4.43 11.80
CA THR A 61 0.14 4.51 12.96
C THR A 61 -1.32 4.51 12.51
N CYS A 62 -1.68 5.28 11.48
CA CYS A 62 -3.04 5.31 10.94
C CYS A 62 -3.45 3.95 10.35
N LEU A 63 -2.59 3.33 9.54
CA LEU A 63 -2.89 2.05 8.90
C LEU A 63 -2.98 0.91 9.93
N LEU A 64 -2.12 0.91 10.96
CA LEU A 64 -2.19 -0.05 12.06
C LEU A 64 -3.44 0.14 12.92
N GLY A 65 -3.87 1.39 13.18
CA GLY A 65 -5.15 1.67 13.83
C GLY A 65 -6.37 1.16 13.03
N MET A 66 -6.22 0.95 11.73
CA MET A 66 -7.23 0.43 10.82
C MET A 66 -6.96 -1.01 10.37
N GLN A 67 -6.18 -1.80 11.13
CA GLN A 67 -5.74 -3.13 10.73
C GLN A 67 -6.87 -4.04 10.22
N ASN A 68 -8.03 -4.00 10.87
CA ASN A 68 -9.21 -4.79 10.50
C ASN A 68 -9.79 -4.43 9.12
N LYS A 69 -9.44 -3.27 8.56
CA LYS A 69 -9.90 -2.78 7.26
C LYS A 69 -8.86 -2.95 6.15
N LEU A 70 -7.59 -3.24 6.48
CA LEU A 70 -6.50 -3.33 5.51
C LEU A 70 -6.77 -4.37 4.41
N TYR A 71 -7.33 -5.52 4.79
CA TYR A 71 -7.69 -6.57 3.84
C TYR A 71 -8.68 -6.05 2.78
N HIS A 72 -9.69 -5.29 3.19
CA HIS A 72 -10.68 -4.68 2.30
C HIS A 72 -10.12 -3.49 1.52
N MET A 73 -9.01 -2.89 1.97
CA MET A 73 -8.25 -1.87 1.25
C MET A 73 -7.24 -2.47 0.26
N GLY A 74 -7.14 -3.80 0.16
CA GLY A 74 -6.22 -4.48 -0.74
C GLY A 74 -4.78 -4.59 -0.23
N ILE A 75 -4.49 -4.10 0.98
CA ILE A 75 -3.17 -4.22 1.61
C ILE A 75 -3.11 -5.55 2.35
N ARG A 76 -2.18 -6.41 1.95
CA ARG A 76 -1.98 -7.76 2.52
C ARG A 76 -0.68 -7.88 3.29
N GLY A 77 0.30 -7.05 2.96
CA GLY A 77 1.60 -7.06 3.62
C GLY A 77 1.56 -6.54 5.05
N LYS A 78 2.48 -7.03 5.88
CA LYS A 78 2.66 -6.50 7.24
C LYS A 78 3.28 -5.12 7.17
N ILE A 79 2.56 -4.12 7.68
CA ILE A 79 3.01 -2.73 7.69
C ILE A 79 3.88 -2.51 8.92
N ALA A 80 5.13 -2.11 8.70
CA ALA A 80 6.03 -1.61 9.73
C ALA A 80 6.80 -0.41 9.19
N ARG A 81 7.15 0.53 10.06
CA ARG A 81 7.86 1.76 9.68
C ARG A 81 9.19 1.45 8.96
N SER A 82 9.95 0.49 9.48
CA SER A 82 11.21 0.05 8.86
C SER A 82 10.99 -0.59 7.49
N THR A 83 9.96 -1.43 7.34
CA THR A 83 9.62 -2.07 6.06
C THR A 83 9.21 -1.04 5.01
N LEU A 84 8.38 -0.06 5.37
CA LEU A 84 7.96 1.00 4.45
C LEU A 84 9.14 1.91 4.08
N ALA A 85 9.99 2.29 5.05
CA ALA A 85 11.19 3.08 4.80
C ALA A 85 12.15 2.35 3.84
N TYR A 86 12.46 1.08 4.11
CA TYR A 86 13.33 0.26 3.27
C TYR A 86 12.75 0.10 1.86
N ALA A 87 11.45 -0.13 1.74
CA ALA A 87 10.79 -0.26 0.44
C ALA A 87 10.87 1.05 -0.37
N ASN A 88 10.70 2.20 0.27
CA ASN A 88 10.87 3.49 -0.40
C ASN A 88 12.32 3.71 -0.86
N GLU A 89 13.30 3.40 -0.02
CA GLU A 89 14.72 3.59 -0.36
C GLU A 89 15.23 2.65 -1.47
N THR A 90 14.67 1.44 -1.56
CA THR A 90 15.18 0.40 -2.48
C THR A 90 14.38 0.21 -3.76
N ARG A 91 13.19 0.81 -3.85
CA ARG A 91 12.27 0.62 -4.99
C ARG A 91 11.82 1.92 -5.65
N ASP A 92 12.10 3.10 -5.06
CA ASP A 92 12.16 4.37 -5.80
C ASP A 92 13.53 4.50 -6.49
#